data_AF-L8WRW2-F1
#
_entry.id   AF-L8WRW2-F1
#
_cell.length_a   1.000
_cell.length_b   1.000
_cell.length_c   1.000
_cell.angle_alpha   90.00
_cell.angle_beta   90.00
_cell.angle_gamma   90.00
#
_symmetry.space_group_name_H-M   'P 1'
#
loop_
_entity.id
_entity.type
_entity.pdbx_description
1 polymer ?
#
loop_
_entity_poly.entity_id
_entity_poly.type
_entity_poly.pdbx_seq_one_letter_code
_entity_poly.pdbx_strand_id
1 'polypeptide(L)'
;MSLARALVALLTKYRVELTKDQPEHSNQISAKSMKQLVRVLGSIGGVLEKMHHFIASNCKGNTRNSADCLIDKEGNVPGHNLEAKYETGGFGGEPGCYLPVSIPGVEHNLQTDDTRLASFVCFYGIDQELLGGEAGIELREERRNAARIPFDRYLSSCLG
;
A
#
# COMPACT_ATOMS: atom_id res chain seq x y z
N MET A 1 1.74 -7.52 22.05
CA MET A 1 2.34 -6.19 22.33
C MET A 1 1.31 -5.13 21.94
N SER A 2 1.05 -4.10 22.76
CA SER A 2 0.11 -3.05 22.36
C SER A 2 0.75 -2.10 21.34
N LEU A 3 -0.04 -1.64 20.36
CA LEU A 3 0.36 -0.74 19.28
C LEU A 3 1.12 0.51 19.79
N ALA A 4 0.69 1.03 20.95
CA ALA A 4 1.33 2.13 21.64
C ALA A 4 2.82 1.85 21.99
N ARG A 5 3.18 0.61 22.33
CA ARG A 5 4.58 0.24 22.61
C ARG A 5 5.44 0.25 21.36
N ALA A 6 4.90 -0.15 20.21
CA ALA A 6 5.61 -0.09 18.94
C ALA A 6 5.86 1.37 18.50
N LEU A 7 4.84 2.23 18.64
CA LEU A 7 4.92 3.65 18.32
C LEU A 7 5.93 4.38 19.22
N VAL A 8 5.87 4.13 20.53
CA VAL A 8 6.83 4.67 21.50
C VAL A 8 8.25 4.16 21.23
N ALA A 9 8.43 2.87 20.92
CA ALA A 9 9.74 2.32 20.59
C ALA A 9 10.32 2.95 19.31
N LEU A 10 9.49 3.19 18.29
CA LEU A 10 9.88 3.85 17.05
C LEU A 10 10.32 5.29 17.32
N LEU A 11 9.46 6.09 17.96
CA LEU A 11 9.73 7.49 18.30
C LEU A 11 10.98 7.62 19.19
N THR A 12 11.18 6.69 20.13
CA THR A 12 12.34 6.70 21.03
C THR A 12 13.63 6.34 20.30
N LYS A 13 13.60 5.33 19.43
CA LYS A 13 14.76 4.95 18.59
C LYS A 13 15.20 6.11 17.69
N TYR A 14 14.24 6.80 17.07
CA TYR A 14 14.54 7.92 16.17
C TYR A 14 15.01 9.18 16.86
N ARG A 15 14.49 9.49 18.06
CA ARG A 15 15.00 10.59 18.88
C ARG A 15 16.50 10.45 19.15
N VAL A 16 16.97 9.23 19.41
CA VAL A 16 18.39 8.93 19.69
C VAL A 16 19.27 9.08 18.43
N GLU A 17 18.76 8.72 17.25
CA GLU A 17 19.51 8.86 15.99
C GLU A 17 19.65 10.33 15.55
N LEU A 18 18.60 11.16 15.71
CA LEU A 18 18.65 12.59 15.39
C LEU A 18 19.62 13.38 16.28
N THR A 19 19.83 12.95 17.52
CA THR A 19 20.74 13.62 18.46
C THR A 19 22.22 13.27 18.29
N LYS A 20 22.56 12.29 17.44
CA LYS A 20 23.95 11.80 17.29
C LYS A 20 24.78 12.56 16.23
N ASP A 21 24.17 13.41 15.40
CA ASP A 21 24.83 14.10 14.27
C ASP A 21 24.96 15.65 14.47
N GLN A 22 25.49 16.11 15.61
CA GLN A 22 26.17 17.42 15.68
C GLN A 22 27.66 17.16 15.96
N PRO A 23 28.64 17.56 15.10
CA PRO A 23 29.03 18.99 14.94
C PRO A 23 29.67 19.44 13.58
N GLU A 24 29.63 20.75 13.32
CA GLU A 24 30.69 21.66 12.77
C GLU A 24 31.23 21.68 11.31
N HIS A 25 30.66 21.03 10.30
CA HIS A 25 31.00 21.31 8.88
C HIS A 25 29.78 21.43 7.93
N SER A 26 29.39 22.68 7.64
CA SER A 26 28.09 23.11 7.10
C SER A 26 27.60 22.47 5.79
N ASN A 27 28.46 22.03 4.87
CA ASN A 27 27.99 21.64 3.52
C ASN A 27 27.88 20.13 3.29
N GLN A 28 28.69 19.31 3.97
CA GLN A 28 28.64 17.85 3.81
C GLN A 28 27.68 17.20 4.83
N ILE A 29 27.50 17.84 5.98
CA ILE A 29 26.55 17.44 7.03
C ILE A 29 25.10 17.64 6.58
N SER A 30 24.82 18.67 5.77
CA SER A 30 23.48 18.94 5.22
C SER A 30 22.95 17.78 4.37
N ALA A 31 23.75 17.29 3.41
CA ALA A 31 23.31 16.21 2.52
C ALA A 31 23.14 14.87 3.24
N LYS A 32 24.03 14.53 4.18
CA LYS A 32 23.93 13.30 4.97
C LYS A 32 22.73 13.32 5.92
N SER A 33 22.52 14.44 6.61
CA SER A 33 21.37 14.64 7.51
C SER A 33 20.05 14.62 6.74
N MET A 34 20.02 15.20 5.54
CA MET A 34 18.84 15.18 4.67
C MET A 34 18.52 13.77 4.15
N LYS A 35 19.52 12.98 3.75
CA LYS A 35 19.33 11.56 3.41
C LYS A 35 18.81 10.74 4.59
N GLN A 36 19.35 10.99 5.78
CA GLN A 36 18.88 10.35 7.02
C GLN A 36 17.42 10.72 7.27
N LEU A 37 17.05 12.00 7.19
CA LEU A 37 15.69 12.49 7.36
C LEU A 37 14.71 11.85 6.36
N VAL A 38 15.05 11.83 5.07
CA VAL A 38 14.23 11.18 4.02
C VAL A 38 14.00 9.70 4.35
N ARG A 39 15.05 9.00 4.79
CA ARG A 39 14.94 7.60 5.21
C ARG A 39 14.03 7.42 6.44
N VAL A 40 14.12 8.31 7.42
CA VAL A 40 13.27 8.27 8.62
C VAL A 40 11.81 8.53 8.24
N LEU A 41 11.54 9.56 7.45
CA LEU A 41 10.19 9.90 7.00
C LEU A 41 9.56 8.75 6.19
N GLY A 42 10.31 8.12 5.28
CA GLY A 42 9.84 6.93 4.57
C GLY A 42 9.57 5.74 5.49
N SER A 43 10.38 5.58 6.56
CA SER A 43 10.14 4.54 7.57
C SER A 43 8.87 4.81 8.38
N ILE A 44 8.55 6.06 8.69
CA ILE A 44 7.32 6.46 9.36
C ILE A 44 6.11 6.21 8.46
N GLY A 45 6.18 6.59 7.18
CA GLY A 45 5.12 6.35 6.19
C GLY A 45 4.73 4.87 6.13
N GLY A 46 5.71 3.98 5.95
CA GLY A 46 5.46 2.53 5.94
C GLY A 46 4.94 1.95 7.27
N VAL A 47 5.20 2.61 8.41
CA VAL A 47 4.60 2.20 9.71
C VAL A 47 3.15 2.64 9.79
N LEU A 48 2.83 3.86 9.36
CA LEU A 48 1.46 4.38 9.33
C LEU A 48 0.58 3.60 8.36
N GLU A 49 1.12 3.25 7.19
CA GLU A 49 0.49 2.35 6.21
C GLU A 49 0.05 1.04 6.87
N LYS A 50 0.99 0.33 7.50
CA LYS A 50 0.70 -0.94 8.19
C LYS A 50 -0.30 -0.79 9.33
N MET A 51 -0.25 0.32 10.07
CA MET A 51 -1.24 0.60 11.12
C MET A 51 -2.63 0.78 10.52
N HIS A 52 -2.74 1.52 9.41
CA HIS A 52 -4.00 1.74 8.75
C HIS A 52 -4.58 0.43 8.21
N HIS A 53 -3.76 -0.39 7.56
CA HIS A 53 -4.15 -1.71 7.07
C HIS A 53 -4.67 -2.59 8.23
N PHE A 54 -3.97 -2.60 9.37
CA PHE A 54 -4.42 -3.32 10.56
C PHE A 54 -5.75 -2.80 11.12
N ILE A 55 -5.98 -1.48 11.11
CA ILE A 55 -7.26 -0.91 11.55
C ILE A 55 -8.37 -1.32 10.57
N ALA A 56 -8.12 -1.19 9.27
CA ALA A 56 -9.06 -1.59 8.22
C ALA A 56 -9.45 -3.07 8.34
N SER A 57 -8.49 -3.95 8.65
CA SER A 57 -8.75 -5.39 8.85
C SER A 57 -9.53 -5.71 10.13
N ASN A 58 -9.45 -4.87 11.15
CA ASN A 58 -10.10 -5.09 12.45
C ASN A 58 -11.43 -4.34 12.62
N CYS A 59 -11.85 -3.52 11.66
CA CYS A 59 -13.16 -2.87 11.69
C CYS A 59 -14.29 -3.91 11.61
N LYS A 60 -15.15 -3.94 12.65
CA LYS A 60 -16.33 -4.82 12.69
C LYS A 60 -17.22 -4.57 11.48
N GLY A 61 -17.56 -5.65 10.77
CA GLY A 61 -18.28 -5.57 9.50
C GLY A 61 -17.34 -5.45 8.30
N ASN A 62 -16.15 -6.07 8.39
CA ASN A 62 -15.14 -6.14 7.34
C ASN A 62 -15.80 -6.54 6.01
N THR A 63 -16.03 -5.54 5.15
CA THR A 63 -16.83 -5.68 3.94
C THR A 63 -15.90 -5.68 2.74
N ARG A 64 -16.47 -5.97 1.56
CA ARG A 64 -15.84 -5.74 0.25
C ARG A 64 -15.15 -4.37 0.12
N ASN A 65 -15.59 -3.36 0.89
CA ASN A 65 -15.09 -1.99 0.87
C ASN A 65 -13.81 -1.78 1.69
N SER A 66 -13.35 -2.75 2.50
CA SER A 66 -12.14 -2.58 3.32
C SER A 66 -10.87 -2.48 2.46
N ALA A 67 -10.87 -3.09 1.28
CA ALA A 67 -9.78 -2.93 0.30
C ALA A 67 -9.69 -1.50 -0.25
N ASP A 68 -10.83 -0.80 -0.37
CA ASP A 68 -10.89 0.60 -0.80
C ASP A 68 -10.42 1.57 0.30
N CYS A 69 -10.25 1.10 1.53
CA CYS A 69 -9.69 1.87 2.64
C CYS A 69 -8.19 1.66 2.80
N LEU A 70 -7.54 0.76 2.05
CA LEU A 70 -6.10 0.60 2.15
C LEU A 70 -5.39 1.87 1.62
N ILE A 71 -4.25 2.20 2.22
CA ILE A 71 -3.45 3.37 1.83
C ILE A 71 -2.08 2.93 1.31
N ASP A 72 -1.45 3.77 0.49
CA ASP A 72 -0.03 3.63 0.15
C ASP A 72 0.88 4.16 1.28
N LYS A 73 2.19 4.06 1.06
CA LYS A 73 3.23 4.56 1.99
C LYS A 73 3.24 6.09 2.13
N GLU A 74 2.63 6.81 1.20
CA GLU A 74 2.41 8.26 1.24
C GLU A 74 1.12 8.64 1.98
N GLY A 75 0.26 7.67 2.29
CA GLY A 75 -1.02 7.88 2.96
C GLY A 75 -2.19 8.20 2.03
N ASN A 76 -2.03 8.00 0.71
CA ASN A 76 -3.11 8.18 -0.25
C ASN A 76 -4.03 6.95 -0.25
N VAL A 77 -5.28 7.13 -0.68
CA VAL A 77 -6.24 6.05 -0.90
C VAL A 77 -6.39 5.83 -2.41
N PRO A 78 -6.57 4.59 -2.89
CA PRO A 78 -6.86 4.31 -4.29
C PRO A 78 -8.04 5.15 -4.80
N GLY A 79 -7.87 5.78 -5.96
CA GLY A 79 -8.91 6.60 -6.59
C GLY A 79 -9.07 8.03 -6.06
N HIS A 80 -8.33 8.46 -5.03
CA HIS A 80 -8.36 9.86 -4.58
C HIS A 80 -7.46 10.78 -5.43
N ASN A 81 -6.38 10.24 -6.02
CA ASN A 81 -5.39 10.99 -6.83
C ASN A 81 -5.31 10.55 -8.30
N LEU A 82 -6.00 9.47 -8.69
CA LEU A 82 -6.24 9.15 -10.09
C LEU A 82 -7.53 9.86 -10.48
N GLU A 83 -7.50 10.72 -11.49
CA GLU A 83 -8.66 11.50 -11.97
C GLU A 83 -9.91 10.66 -12.35
N ALA A 84 -9.80 9.33 -12.32
CA ALA A 84 -10.94 8.43 -12.38
C ALA A 84 -11.52 8.21 -10.97
N LYS A 85 -12.65 8.86 -10.68
CA LYS A 85 -13.62 8.38 -9.69
C LYS A 85 -13.99 6.95 -10.07
N TYR A 86 -13.34 5.96 -9.46
CA TYR A 86 -13.77 4.57 -9.57
C TYR A 86 -15.03 4.42 -8.73
N GLU A 87 -16.19 4.69 -9.33
CA GLU A 87 -17.48 4.34 -8.74
C GLU A 87 -17.46 2.82 -8.50
N THR A 88 -17.45 2.43 -7.23
CA THR A 88 -17.41 1.04 -6.77
C THR A 88 -18.64 0.22 -7.17
N GLY A 89 -19.58 0.79 -7.93
CA GLY A 89 -20.89 0.22 -8.24
C GLY A 89 -21.09 -0.32 -9.67
N GLY A 90 -20.12 -0.23 -10.57
CA GLY A 90 -20.46 -0.16 -12.00
C GLY A 90 -19.86 -1.17 -12.99
N PHE A 91 -19.30 -2.32 -12.62
CA PHE A 91 -18.82 -3.28 -13.64
C PHE A 91 -19.08 -4.73 -13.25
N GLY A 92 -20.36 -5.10 -13.27
CA GLY A 92 -20.82 -6.48 -13.17
C GLY A 92 -21.00 -7.07 -14.57
N GLY A 93 -20.04 -7.82 -15.11
CA GLY A 93 -20.30 -8.53 -16.36
C GLY A 93 -19.21 -9.39 -16.98
N GLU A 94 -17.93 -9.05 -16.82
CA GLU A 94 -16.88 -9.81 -17.53
C GLU A 94 -16.51 -11.12 -16.81
N PRO A 95 -16.62 -12.28 -17.50
CA PRO A 95 -16.13 -13.54 -16.97
C PRO A 95 -14.61 -13.49 -16.82
N GLY A 96 -14.10 -13.84 -15.63
CA GLY A 96 -12.66 -13.85 -15.34
C GLY A 96 -12.15 -12.71 -14.47
N CYS A 97 -13.00 -11.71 -14.14
CA CYS A 97 -12.60 -10.57 -13.30
C CYS A 97 -12.71 -10.83 -11.79
N TYR A 98 -12.77 -12.08 -11.35
CA TYR A 98 -12.86 -12.40 -9.92
C TYR A 98 -11.47 -12.55 -9.31
N LEU A 99 -11.28 -11.90 -8.17
CA LEU A 99 -10.11 -12.03 -7.33
C LEU A 99 -10.58 -12.62 -5.99
N PRO A 100 -10.32 -13.91 -5.72
CA PRO A 100 -10.55 -14.45 -4.39
C PRO A 100 -9.57 -13.78 -3.43
N VAL A 101 -10.08 -13.28 -2.30
CA VAL A 101 -9.30 -12.68 -1.21
C VAL A 101 -9.82 -13.24 0.09
N SER A 102 -8.92 -13.66 0.98
CA SER A 102 -9.29 -14.13 2.31
C SER A 102 -9.25 -12.97 3.30
N ILE A 103 -10.39 -12.65 3.90
CA ILE A 103 -10.55 -11.57 4.88
C ILE A 103 -11.27 -12.16 6.10
N PRO A 104 -10.83 -11.86 7.32
CA PRO A 104 -10.44 -12.83 8.37
C PRO A 104 -10.98 -14.27 8.20
N GLY A 105 -10.41 -15.01 7.24
CA GLY A 105 -10.73 -16.43 7.01
C GLY A 105 -12.03 -16.70 6.25
N VAL A 106 -12.74 -15.66 5.82
CA VAL A 106 -13.86 -15.74 4.88
C VAL A 106 -13.35 -15.42 3.49
N GLU A 107 -13.64 -16.29 2.53
CA GLU A 107 -13.30 -16.07 1.14
C GLU A 107 -14.28 -15.07 0.51
N HIS A 108 -13.75 -13.97 -0.01
CA HIS A 108 -14.49 -12.96 -0.73
C HIS A 108 -14.04 -12.94 -2.18
N ASN A 109 -14.99 -12.91 -3.12
CA ASN A 109 -14.69 -12.72 -4.53
C ASN A 109 -14.84 -11.25 -4.89
N LEU A 110 -13.73 -10.52 -4.95
CA LEU A 110 -13.71 -9.15 -5.41
C LEU A 110 -13.80 -9.14 -6.94
N GLN A 111 -14.76 -8.38 -7.49
CA GLN A 111 -14.77 -8.12 -8.92
C GLN A 111 -13.80 -6.98 -9.20
N THR A 112 -12.76 -7.28 -9.98
CA THR A 112 -11.70 -6.36 -10.36
C THR A 112 -11.29 -6.68 -11.79
N ASP A 113 -11.69 -5.80 -12.72
CA ASP A 113 -11.23 -5.83 -14.10
C ASP A 113 -9.71 -5.58 -14.17
N ASP A 114 -9.12 -5.85 -15.34
CA ASP A 114 -7.67 -5.76 -15.51
C ASP A 114 -7.16 -4.31 -15.41
N THR A 115 -7.96 -3.32 -15.77
CA THR A 115 -7.61 -1.89 -15.66
C THR A 115 -7.49 -1.46 -14.20
N ARG A 116 -8.46 -1.87 -13.37
CA ARG A 116 -8.45 -1.62 -11.93
C ARG A 116 -7.33 -2.41 -11.24
N LEU A 117 -7.09 -3.65 -11.66
CA LEU A 117 -5.97 -4.45 -11.16
C LEU A 117 -4.62 -3.77 -11.47
N ALA A 118 -4.42 -3.32 -12.71
CA ALA A 118 -3.21 -2.58 -13.11
C ALA A 118 -2.98 -1.34 -12.23
N SER A 119 -4.05 -0.59 -11.99
CA SER A 119 -4.03 0.61 -11.15
C SER A 119 -3.62 0.28 -9.71
N PHE A 120 -4.17 -0.78 -9.11
CA PHE A 120 -3.79 -1.19 -7.76
C PHE A 120 -2.36 -1.72 -7.69
N VAL A 121 -1.94 -2.52 -8.67
CA VAL A 121 -0.58 -3.05 -8.77
C VAL A 121 0.44 -1.91 -8.83
N CYS A 122 0.17 -0.89 -9.66
CA CYS A 122 0.99 0.31 -9.76
C CYS A 122 0.97 1.12 -8.45
N PHE A 123 -0.23 1.40 -7.91
CA PHE A 123 -0.43 2.21 -6.72
C PHE A 123 0.30 1.65 -5.49
N TYR A 124 0.16 0.36 -5.22
CA TYR A 124 0.82 -0.29 -4.08
C TYR A 124 2.27 -0.70 -4.38
N GLY A 125 2.77 -0.45 -5.59
CA GLY A 125 4.11 -0.86 -6.01
C GLY A 125 4.32 -2.37 -5.98
N ILE A 126 3.28 -3.14 -6.26
CA ILE A 126 3.31 -4.61 -6.28
C ILE A 126 3.93 -5.03 -7.60
N ASP A 127 5.11 -5.66 -7.54
CA ASP A 127 5.76 -6.33 -8.68
C ASP A 127 5.62 -5.59 -10.02
N GLN A 128 6.37 -4.48 -10.16
CA GLN A 128 6.31 -3.58 -11.32
C GLN A 128 6.60 -4.26 -12.66
N GLU A 129 7.18 -5.47 -12.66
CA GLU A 129 7.41 -6.27 -13.87
C GLU A 129 6.11 -6.79 -14.50
N LEU A 130 5.01 -6.79 -13.75
CA LEU A 130 3.66 -7.16 -14.21
C LEU A 130 3.04 -6.09 -15.13
N LEU A 131 3.53 -4.85 -15.03
CA LEU A 131 3.06 -3.72 -15.80
C LEU A 131 3.77 -3.65 -17.16
N GLY A 132 3.05 -3.13 -18.15
CA GLY A 132 3.48 -2.93 -19.53
C GLY A 132 2.94 -1.64 -20.12
N GLY A 133 3.29 -1.40 -21.39
CA GLY A 133 2.93 -0.18 -22.12
C GLY A 133 3.86 1.00 -21.85
N GLU A 134 3.77 2.04 -22.68
CA GLU A 134 4.63 3.24 -22.59
C GLU A 134 4.46 4.01 -21.28
N ALA A 135 3.26 3.95 -20.68
CA ALA A 135 2.94 4.62 -19.43
C ALA A 135 3.05 3.72 -18.19
N GLY A 136 3.26 2.40 -18.36
CA GLY A 136 3.36 1.46 -17.23
C GLY A 136 2.09 1.34 -16.38
N ILE A 137 0.93 1.68 -16.95
CA ILE A 137 -0.38 1.67 -16.27
C ILE A 137 -1.29 0.54 -16.75
N GLU A 138 -0.83 -0.29 -17.68
CA GLU A 138 -1.57 -1.41 -18.23
C GLU A 138 -0.91 -2.73 -17.84
N LEU A 139 -1.71 -3.76 -17.55
CA LEU A 139 -1.17 -5.11 -17.39
C LEU A 139 -0.77 -5.67 -18.75
N ARG A 140 0.39 -6.32 -18.82
CA ARG A 140 0.76 -7.10 -19.99
C ARG A 140 -0.28 -8.21 -20.18
N GLU A 141 -0.69 -8.44 -21.43
CA GLU A 141 -1.79 -9.36 -21.75
C GLU A 141 -1.52 -10.77 -21.19
N GLU A 142 -0.29 -11.25 -21.30
CA GLU A 142 0.16 -12.54 -20.77
C GLU A 142 0.32 -12.57 -19.23
N ARG A 143 0.27 -11.42 -18.56
CA ARG A 143 0.48 -11.28 -17.11
C ARG A 143 -0.77 -10.93 -16.32
N ARG A 144 -1.93 -10.72 -16.97
CA ARG A 144 -3.20 -10.36 -16.30
C ARG A 144 -3.57 -11.33 -15.18
N ASN A 145 -3.58 -12.63 -15.46
CA ASN A 145 -3.83 -13.66 -14.45
C ASN A 145 -2.68 -13.79 -13.45
N ALA A 146 -1.44 -13.59 -13.89
CA ALA A 146 -0.27 -13.65 -13.03
C ALA A 146 -0.27 -12.50 -12.00
N ALA A 147 -0.84 -11.34 -12.33
CA ALA A 147 -0.92 -10.18 -11.44
C ALA A 147 -1.99 -10.31 -10.35
N ARG A 148 -3.01 -11.14 -10.59
CA ARG A 148 -4.05 -11.45 -9.58
C ARG A 148 -3.46 -12.15 -8.35
N ILE A 149 -2.50 -13.06 -8.55
CA ILE A 149 -1.88 -13.83 -7.45
C ILE A 149 -1.12 -12.94 -6.43
N PRO A 150 -0.17 -12.08 -6.83
CA PRO A 150 0.54 -11.22 -5.90
C PRO A 150 -0.39 -10.15 -5.31
N PHE A 151 -1.40 -9.69 -6.05
CA PHE A 151 -2.38 -8.76 -5.52
C PHE A 151 -3.30 -9.39 -4.47
N ASP A 152 -3.80 -10.62 -4.69
CA ASP A 152 -4.52 -11.40 -3.67
C ASP A 152 -3.63 -11.59 -2.44
N ARG A 153 -2.39 -12.05 -2.61
CA ARG A 153 -1.46 -12.22 -1.49
C ARG A 153 -1.26 -10.92 -0.71
N TYR A 154 -1.14 -9.80 -1.40
CA TYR A 154 -1.04 -8.49 -0.78
C TYR A 154 -2.30 -8.18 0.04
N LEU A 155 -3.49 -8.22 -0.56
CA LEU A 155 -4.75 -7.93 0.13
C LEU A 155 -5.00 -8.87 1.31
N SER A 156 -4.78 -10.17 1.13
CA SER A 156 -4.89 -11.18 2.19
C SER A 156 -3.89 -10.89 3.33
N SER A 157 -2.71 -10.34 3.05
CA SER A 157 -1.75 -9.94 4.10
C SER A 157 -2.12 -8.65 4.85
N CYS A 158 -2.88 -7.76 4.19
CA CYS A 158 -3.34 -6.50 4.78
C CYS A 158 -4.63 -6.68 5.58
N LEU A 159 -5.52 -7.58 5.12
CA LEU A 159 -6.91 -7.69 5.56
C LEU A 159 -7.23 -8.98 6.35
N GLY A 160 -6.42 -10.04 6.26
CA GLY A 160 -6.58 -11.31 6.97
C GLY A 160 -5.57 -11.51 8.10
#